data_AF-A0A3G2JGW4-F1
#
_entry.id   AF-A0A3G2JGW4-F1
#
_cell.length_a   1.000
_cell.length_b   1.000
_cell.length_c   1.000
_cell.angle_alpha   90.00
_cell.angle_beta   90.00
_cell.angle_gamma   90.00
#
_symmetry.space_group_name_H-M   'P 1'
#
loop_
_entity.id
_entity.type
_entity.pdbx_description
1 polymer ?
#
loop_
_entity_poly.entity_id
_entity_poly.type
_entity_poly.pdbx_seq_one_letter_code
_entity_poly.pdbx_strand_id
1 'polypeptide(L)'
;MDDEPLSQWAERRDARIGQLRAVPLLSGDGPRGSHLNPGAPRAIQRWNGHMWEPHGFAANLAEARRLLFPRTEAAPAPEAAPRLGPGTGRRRRPQAPR
;
A
#
# COMPACT_ATOMS: atom_id res chain seq x y z
N MET A 1 -5.46 24.28 22.31
CA MET A 1 -5.27 23.74 20.95
C MET A 1 -3.77 23.63 20.85
N ASP A 2 -3.24 22.42 21.06
CA ASP A 2 -1.79 22.21 21.11
C ASP A 2 -1.36 21.79 19.71
N ASP A 3 -0.95 22.78 18.93
CA ASP A 3 -0.44 22.53 17.59
C ASP A 3 0.89 21.77 17.68
N GLU A 4 1.09 20.85 16.75
CA GLU A 4 2.32 20.08 16.66
C GLU A 4 3.53 21.02 16.46
N PRO A 5 4.63 20.84 17.23
CA PRO A 5 5.85 21.58 17.00
C PRO A 5 6.35 21.38 15.56
N LEU A 6 6.67 22.48 14.87
CA LEU A 6 7.09 22.47 13.46
C LEU A 6 8.25 21.48 13.19
N SER A 7 9.17 21.33 14.16
CA SER A 7 10.28 20.38 14.07
C SER A 7 9.81 18.93 13.97
N GLN A 8 8.85 18.52 14.81
CA GLN A 8 8.30 17.15 14.77
C GLN A 8 7.53 16.89 13.47
N TRP A 9 6.81 17.89 12.98
CA TRP A 9 6.17 17.80 11.67
C TRP A 9 7.20 17.61 10.55
N ALA A 10 8.28 18.39 10.56
CA ALA A 10 9.34 18.34 9.55
C ALA A 10 10.06 16.99 9.56
N GLU A 11 10.40 16.46 10.74
CA GLU A 11 11.03 15.15 10.91
C GLU A 11 10.18 14.02 10.31
N ARG A 12 8.86 14.00 10.58
CA ARG A 12 7.96 12.98 10.00
C ARG A 12 7.83 13.10 8.49
N ARG A 13 7.86 14.32 7.96
CA ARG A 13 7.86 14.57 6.51
C ARG A 13 9.15 14.02 5.88
N ASP A 14 10.29 14.33 6.47
CA ASP A 14 11.62 13.97 5.95
C ASP A 14 11.89 12.48 6.08
N ALA A 15 11.35 11.82 7.10
CA ALA A 15 11.40 10.36 7.25
C ALA A 15 10.79 9.59 6.05
N ARG A 16 9.95 10.24 5.24
CA ARG A 16 9.36 9.65 4.03
C ARG A 16 10.22 9.84 2.79
N ILE A 17 11.24 10.71 2.82
CA ILE A 17 12.09 10.98 1.66
C ILE A 17 12.76 9.68 1.22
N GLY A 18 12.68 9.38 -0.07
CA GLY A 18 13.16 8.12 -0.63
C GLY A 18 12.15 6.98 -0.62
N GLN A 19 10.99 7.14 0.01
CA GLN A 19 9.91 6.16 -0.07
C GLN A 19 9.51 5.94 -1.54
N LEU A 20 9.37 4.67 -1.93
CA LEU A 20 8.92 4.28 -3.26
C LEU A 20 7.45 3.89 -3.25
N ARG A 21 6.76 4.13 -4.36
CA ARG A 21 5.41 3.60 -4.64
C ARG A 21 5.28 3.16 -6.09
N ALA A 22 4.33 2.28 -6.37
CA ALA A 22 3.97 1.85 -7.71
C ALA A 22 2.56 2.31 -8.07
N VAL A 23 2.41 2.91 -9.26
CA VAL A 23 1.13 3.37 -9.81
C VAL A 23 0.85 2.63 -11.11
N PRO A 24 -0.28 1.91 -11.25
CA PRO A 24 -0.64 1.24 -12.51
C PRO A 24 -0.78 2.23 -13.66
N LEU A 25 -0.16 1.91 -14.79
CA LEU A 25 -0.34 2.61 -16.06
C LEU A 25 -1.47 1.94 -16.82
N LEU A 26 -2.66 2.51 -16.71
CA LEU A 26 -3.87 2.03 -17.35
C LEU A 26 -4.36 3.08 -18.34
N SER A 27 -4.76 2.67 -19.53
CA SER A 27 -5.47 3.53 -20.47
C SER A 27 -6.93 3.63 -20.05
N GLY A 28 -7.41 4.84 -19.76
CA GLY A 28 -8.81 5.13 -19.42
C GLY A 28 -9.09 5.49 -17.95
N ASP A 29 -10.36 5.77 -17.65
CA ASP A 29 -10.83 6.26 -16.34
C ASP A 29 -11.27 5.13 -15.38
N GLY A 30 -10.78 3.91 -15.62
CA GLY A 30 -11.04 2.77 -14.75
C GLY A 30 -10.34 2.87 -13.38
N PRO A 31 -10.73 2.04 -12.41
CA PRO A 31 -10.14 2.02 -11.08
C PRO A 31 -8.60 1.84 -11.10
N ARG A 32 -7.86 2.72 -10.42
CA ARG A 32 -6.38 2.78 -10.44
C ARG A 32 -5.69 2.30 -9.16
N GLY A 33 -6.39 1.47 -8.38
CA GLY A 33 -5.83 0.88 -7.16
C GLY A 33 -4.56 0.06 -7.45
N SER A 34 -3.55 0.15 -6.58
CA SER A 34 -2.24 -0.50 -6.80
C SER A 34 -2.30 -2.02 -6.97
N HIS A 35 -3.30 -2.67 -6.36
CA HIS A 35 -3.55 -4.11 -6.43
C HIS A 35 -4.37 -4.55 -7.66
N LEU A 36 -4.97 -3.61 -8.38
CA LEU A 36 -5.79 -3.90 -9.55
C LEU A 36 -4.92 -4.12 -10.79
N ASN A 37 -5.41 -4.91 -11.74
CA ASN A 37 -4.71 -5.20 -13.01
C ASN A 37 -3.26 -5.65 -12.76
N PRO A 38 -3.04 -6.82 -12.14
CA PRO A 38 -1.71 -7.25 -11.70
C PRO A 38 -0.71 -7.39 -12.85
N GLY A 39 -1.18 -7.68 -14.07
CA GLY A 39 -0.35 -7.77 -15.28
C GLY A 39 -0.05 -6.43 -15.98
N ALA A 40 -0.67 -5.31 -15.56
CA ALA A 40 -0.44 -4.03 -16.21
C ALA A 40 0.92 -3.41 -15.80
N PRO A 41 1.59 -2.65 -16.70
CA PRO A 41 2.80 -1.93 -16.36
C PRO A 41 2.54 -0.87 -15.28
N ARG A 42 3.58 -0.54 -14.52
CA ARG A 42 3.52 0.37 -13.37
C ARG A 42 4.65 1.38 -13.43
N ALA A 43 4.33 2.65 -13.19
CA ALA A 43 5.33 3.66 -12.91
C ALA A 43 5.79 3.54 -11.45
N ILE A 44 7.10 3.49 -11.25
CA ILE A 44 7.72 3.60 -9.94
C ILE A 44 8.00 5.07 -9.69
N GLN A 45 7.53 5.57 -8.56
CA GLN A 45 7.72 6.95 -8.14
C GLN A 45 8.42 7.01 -6.79
N ARG A 46 9.28 8.01 -6.59
CA ARG A 46 10.01 8.28 -5.36
C ARG A 46 9.49 9.55 -4.71
N TRP A 47 9.27 9.53 -3.40
CA TRP A 47 8.96 10.73 -2.64
C TRP A 47 10.22 11.56 -2.44
N ASN A 48 10.25 12.79 -2.95
CA ASN A 48 11.39 13.71 -2.83
C ASN A 48 11.28 14.64 -1.60
N GLY A 49 10.22 14.50 -0.81
CA GLY A 49 9.91 15.42 0.29
C GLY A 49 8.76 16.36 -0.01
N HIS A 50 8.38 16.59 -1.27
CA HIS A 50 7.29 17.48 -1.67
C HIS A 50 6.29 16.82 -2.63
N MET A 51 6.80 16.05 -3.59
CA MET A 51 6.02 15.39 -4.62
C MET A 51 6.58 14.00 -4.92
N TRP A 52 5.78 13.25 -5.69
CA TRP A 52 6.18 11.95 -6.21
C TRP A 52 6.82 12.13 -7.58
N GLU A 53 8.12 11.88 -7.66
CA GLU A 53 8.90 12.01 -8.89
C GLU A 53 9.03 10.67 -9.62
N PRO A 54 9.11 10.66 -10.97
CA PRO A 54 9.42 9.45 -11.73
C PRO A 54 10.76 8.86 -11.31
N HIS A 55 10.77 7.57 -11.00
CA HIS A 55 11.98 6.83 -10.62
C HIS A 55 12.29 5.68 -11.59
N GLY A 56 11.26 5.09 -12.20
CA GLY A 56 11.41 4.01 -13.17
C GLY A 56 10.08 3.37 -13.53
N PHE A 57 10.14 2.18 -14.13
CA PHE A 57 8.97 1.39 -14.51
C PHE A 57 9.14 -0.07 -14.10
N ALA A 58 8.01 -0.76 -13.92
CA ALA A 58 7.93 -2.20 -13.77
C ALA A 58 6.91 -2.75 -14.77
N ALA A 59 7.18 -3.91 -15.35
CA ALA A 59 6.31 -4.55 -16.33
C ALA A 59 4.98 -5.02 -15.71
N ASN A 60 4.96 -5.34 -14.42
CA ASN A 60 3.77 -5.82 -13.71
C ASN A 60 3.85 -5.60 -12.18
N LEU A 61 2.81 -5.99 -11.45
CA LEU A 61 2.73 -5.87 -9.99
C LEU A 61 3.78 -6.72 -9.27
N ALA A 62 4.11 -7.91 -9.76
CA ALA A 62 5.08 -8.79 -9.11
C ALA A 62 6.49 -8.20 -9.13
N GLU A 63 6.90 -7.65 -10.27
CA GLU A 63 8.15 -6.92 -10.41
C GLU A 63 8.16 -5.65 -9.55
N ALA A 64 7.07 -4.88 -9.56
CA ALA A 64 6.94 -3.70 -8.71
C ALA A 64 7.13 -4.05 -7.23
N ARG A 65 6.57 -5.18 -6.75
CA ARG A 65 6.76 -5.63 -5.35
C ARG A 65 8.22 -5.93 -5.03
N ARG A 66 8.97 -6.54 -5.94
CA ARG A 66 10.41 -6.79 -5.74
C ARG A 66 11.21 -5.48 -5.62
N LEU A 67 10.88 -4.48 -6.44
CA LEU A 67 11.52 -3.16 -6.39
C LEU A 67 11.18 -2.39 -5.10
N LEU A 68 9.92 -2.46 -4.65
CA LEU A 68 9.46 -1.76 -3.45
C LEU A 68 9.92 -2.42 -2.15
N PHE A 69 10.09 -3.75 -2.16
CA PHE A 69 10.39 -4.54 -0.97
C PHE A 69 11.53 -5.55 -1.24
N PRO A 70 12.76 -5.07 -1.49
CA PRO A 70 13.88 -5.92 -1.92
C PRO A 70 14.35 -6.92 -0.86
N ARG A 71 13.99 -6.73 0.42
CA ARG A 71 14.31 -7.66 1.53
C ARG A 71 13.19 -8.64 1.85
N THR A 72 12.06 -8.58 1.15
CA THR A 72 10.86 -9.36 1.44
C THR A 72 10.68 -10.49 0.43
N GLU A 73 11.74 -11.21 0.10
CA GLU A 73 11.63 -12.51 -0.58
C GLU A 73 11.36 -13.66 0.43
N ALA A 74 11.43 -13.36 1.73
CA ALA A 74 10.97 -14.21 2.81
C ALA A 74 9.94 -13.47 3.68
N ALA A 75 8.76 -13.16 3.15
CA ALA A 75 7.59 -13.01 4.01
C ALA A 75 7.04 -14.42 4.28
N PRO A 76 6.85 -14.85 5.54
CA PRO A 76 6.09 -16.05 5.82
C PRO A 76 4.71 -15.95 5.15
N ALA A 77 4.16 -17.10 4.73
CA ALA A 77 2.79 -17.22 4.26
C ALA A 77 1.85 -16.37 5.15
N PRO A 78 0.80 -15.74 4.60
CA PRO A 78 -0.08 -14.90 5.39
C PRO A 78 -0.51 -15.71 6.62
N GLU A 79 -0.02 -15.28 7.79
CA GLU A 79 -0.42 -15.88 9.04
C GLU A 79 -1.94 -15.80 9.05
N ALA A 80 -2.57 -16.98 9.15
CA ALA A 80 -4.01 -17.10 8.99
C ALA A 80 -4.66 -16.00 9.82
N ALA A 81 -5.47 -15.15 9.16
CA ALA A 81 -6.20 -14.08 9.84
C ALA A 81 -6.73 -14.62 11.17
N PRO A 82 -6.55 -13.91 12.30
CA PRO A 82 -6.86 -14.45 13.61
C PRO A 82 -8.28 -15.00 13.54
N ARG A 83 -8.40 -16.33 13.67
CA ARG A 83 -9.68 -17.01 13.61
C ARG A 83 -10.51 -16.35 14.70
N LEU A 84 -11.59 -15.68 14.30
CA LEU A 84 -12.57 -15.11 15.23
C LEU A 84 -12.93 -16.22 16.22
N GLY A 85 -12.46 -16.09 17.46
CA GLY A 85 -12.77 -17.04 18.51
C GLY A 85 -14.29 -17.17 18.67
N PRO A 86 -14.81 -18.30 19.15
CA PRO A 86 -16.23 -18.48 19.36
C PRO A 86 -16.74 -17.41 20.33
N GLY A 87 -17.49 -16.44 19.80
CA GLY A 87 -17.95 -15.28 20.55
C GLY A 87 -19.27 -14.76 19.99
N THR A 88 -20.28 -14.73 20.84
CA THR A 88 -21.66 -14.28 20.56
C THR A 88 -21.79 -12.75 20.64
N GLY A 89 -20.88 -12.04 19.98
CA GLY A 89 -20.82 -10.58 20.05
C GLY A 89 -22.06 -9.88 19.46
N ARG A 90 -22.65 -9.00 20.27
CA ARG A 90 -23.90 -8.21 20.09
C ARG A 90 -23.99 -7.29 18.87
N ARG A 91 -23.07 -7.42 17.89
CA ARG A 91 -23.02 -6.64 16.64
C ARG A 91 -22.91 -7.53 15.39
N ARG A 92 -23.41 -8.77 15.42
CA ARG A 92 -23.69 -9.49 14.17
C ARG A 92 -25.14 -9.25 13.75
N ARG A 93 -25.34 -8.72 12.54
CA ARG A 93 -26.64 -8.76 11.86
C ARG A 93 -26.94 -10.22 11.40
N PRO A 94 -28.22 -10.62 11.35
CA PRO A 94 -28.62 -12.02 11.32
C PRO A 94 -28.29 -12.72 10.00
N GLN A 95 -27.93 -14.01 10.09
CA GLN A 95 -28.01 -14.91 8.94
C GLN A 95 -29.49 -15.20 8.64
N ALA A 96 -29.87 -15.06 7.37
CA ALA A 96 -31.16 -15.52 6.85
C ALA A 96 -31.10 -17.03 6.52
N PRO A 97 -32.26 -17.72 6.49
CA PRO A 97 -32.38 -19.13 6.85
C PRO A 97 -32.05 -20.11 5.71
N ARG A 98 -31.74 -21.35 6.11
CA ARG A 98 -31.99 -22.55 5.31
C ARG A 98 -32.96 -23.44 6.05
#